data_AF-A0A7K0ZQQ4-F1
#
_entry.id   AF-A0A7K0ZQQ4-F1
#
_cell.length_a   1.000
_cell.length_b   1.000
_cell.length_c   1.000
_cell.angle_alpha   90.00
_cell.angle_beta   90.00
_cell.angle_gamma   90.00
#
_symmetry.space_group_name_H-M   'P 1'
#
loop_
_entity.id
_entity.type
_entity.pdbx_description
1 polymer ?
#
loop_
_entity_poly.entity_id
_entity_poly.type
_entity_poly.pdbx_seq_one_letter_code
_entity_poly.pdbx_strand_id
1 'polypeptide(L)'
;MSLQSQESTSQKPWHLRDNWEPMHVEITSTDLRVDGVIPPDLDGLYVRTGPNPASGSSPHWFFGDGMLHGIRIRGGKAEWYRNQFINTPSAASARGLPYERVPELGRGTGNTHVLPHNGTLLALEEGHWPFKIDSNLQTLGYENYDGALTCSMTAHPKVCPVTGDLLAFSYFSFEPPYVHYIRIGADGKLK
;
A
#
# COMPACT_ATOMS: atom_id res chain seq x y z
N MET A 1 8.43 -54.55 -4.04
CA MET A 1 7.53 -53.53 -3.44
C MET A 1 7.75 -52.23 -4.20
N SER A 2 6.82 -51.90 -5.09
CA SER A 2 6.87 -50.66 -5.88
C SER A 2 6.35 -49.52 -5.00
N LEU A 3 7.20 -48.54 -4.71
CA LEU A 3 6.77 -47.26 -4.15
C LEU A 3 6.03 -46.53 -5.26
N GLN A 4 4.70 -46.52 -5.19
CA GLN A 4 3.88 -45.68 -6.05
C GLN A 4 4.24 -44.22 -5.77
N SER A 5 4.80 -43.55 -6.77
CA SER A 5 4.96 -42.11 -6.81
C SER A 5 3.57 -41.46 -6.74
N GLN A 6 3.24 -40.86 -5.60
CA GLN A 6 2.14 -39.91 -5.53
C GLN A 6 2.54 -38.70 -6.40
N GLU A 7 1.87 -38.55 -7.54
CA GLU A 7 1.85 -37.28 -8.27
C GLU A 7 1.27 -36.22 -7.35
N SER A 8 2.14 -35.41 -6.75
CA SER A 8 1.78 -34.15 -6.11
C SER A 8 1.27 -33.21 -7.20
N THR A 9 -0.04 -33.22 -7.47
CA THR A 9 -0.69 -32.08 -8.10
C THR A 9 -0.42 -30.88 -7.18
N SER A 10 0.46 -29.97 -7.61
CA SER A 10 0.84 -28.79 -6.83
C SER A 10 -0.39 -27.93 -6.63
N GLN A 11 -1.05 -28.17 -5.51
CA GLN A 11 -2.24 -27.45 -5.07
C GLN A 11 -1.84 -25.97 -4.86
N LYS A 12 -2.50 -25.02 -5.54
CA LYS A 12 -2.24 -23.55 -5.50
C LYS A 12 -1.84 -23.10 -4.08
N PRO A 13 -0.84 -22.26 -3.81
CA PRO A 13 -0.52 -21.88 -2.41
C PRO A 13 -1.73 -21.37 -1.61
N TRP A 14 -1.79 -21.63 -0.29
CA TRP A 14 -2.96 -21.28 0.55
C TRP A 14 -3.30 -19.79 0.49
N HIS A 15 -2.28 -18.93 0.39
CA HIS A 15 -2.40 -17.47 0.33
C HIS A 15 -2.86 -16.96 -1.04
N LEU A 16 -3.30 -17.85 -1.93
CA LEU A 16 -3.84 -17.53 -3.24
C LEU A 16 -5.19 -18.24 -3.48
N ARG A 17 -5.83 -18.82 -2.46
CA ARG A 17 -7.12 -19.53 -2.57
C ARG A 17 -8.24 -18.77 -1.87
N ASP A 18 -9.47 -19.02 -2.29
CA ASP A 18 -10.68 -18.50 -1.65
C ASP A 18 -10.61 -16.97 -1.47
N ASN A 19 -10.81 -16.47 -0.25
CA ASN A 19 -10.73 -15.03 0.06
C ASN A 19 -9.32 -14.43 -0.12
N TRP A 20 -8.29 -15.26 -0.32
CA TRP A 20 -6.92 -14.83 -0.61
C TRP A 20 -6.58 -14.86 -2.10
N GLU A 21 -7.52 -15.27 -2.95
CA GLU A 21 -7.30 -15.17 -4.39
C GLU A 21 -7.08 -13.71 -4.82
N PRO A 22 -6.08 -13.43 -5.67
CA PRO A 22 -5.80 -12.06 -6.07
C PRO A 22 -7.00 -11.41 -6.77
N MET A 23 -7.33 -10.20 -6.35
CA MET A 23 -8.31 -9.35 -6.98
C MET A 23 -7.70 -8.71 -8.23
N HIS A 24 -8.13 -9.15 -9.41
CA HIS A 24 -7.63 -8.61 -10.68
C HIS A 24 -8.41 -7.37 -11.16
N VAL A 25 -9.61 -7.15 -10.62
CA VAL A 25 -10.54 -6.10 -11.09
C VAL A 25 -10.52 -4.92 -10.12
N GLU A 26 -10.26 -3.73 -10.67
CA GLU A 26 -10.48 -2.45 -10.01
C GLU A 26 -11.94 -2.02 -10.21
N ILE A 27 -12.60 -1.63 -9.13
CA ILE A 27 -14.03 -1.36 -9.06
C ILE A 27 -14.22 0.00 -8.40
N THR A 28 -15.12 0.80 -8.96
CA THR A 28 -15.77 1.92 -8.26
C THR A 28 -17.24 1.58 -8.12
N SER A 29 -17.76 1.56 -6.89
CA SER A 29 -19.19 1.44 -6.61
C SER A 29 -19.67 2.65 -5.84
N THR A 30 -20.75 3.27 -6.30
CA THR A 30 -21.45 4.38 -5.62
C THR A 30 -22.82 3.95 -5.07
N ASP A 31 -23.24 2.71 -5.35
CA ASP A 31 -24.49 2.14 -4.87
C ASP A 31 -24.18 1.08 -3.81
N LEU A 32 -23.95 1.55 -2.59
CA LEU A 32 -23.58 0.72 -1.45
C LEU A 32 -24.80 0.45 -0.58
N ARG A 33 -25.11 -0.83 -0.36
CA ARG A 33 -26.11 -1.24 0.62
C ARG A 33 -25.64 -0.89 2.03
N VAL A 34 -26.47 -0.17 2.76
CA VAL A 34 -26.28 0.13 4.18
C VAL A 34 -27.42 -0.52 4.97
N ASP A 35 -27.07 -1.43 5.87
CA ASP A 35 -28.01 -1.96 6.86
C ASP A 35 -27.84 -1.19 8.17
N GLY A 36 -28.87 -0.44 8.60
CA GLY A 36 -28.81 0.45 9.77
C GLY A 36 -28.68 1.94 9.40
N VAL A 37 -28.03 2.73 10.27
CA VAL A 37 -27.86 4.18 10.09
C VAL A 37 -26.40 4.58 10.30
N ILE A 38 -25.81 5.24 9.31
CA ILE A 38 -24.49 5.86 9.44
C ILE A 38 -24.67 7.19 10.19
N PRO A 39 -23.93 7.45 11.28
CA PRO A 39 -23.98 8.73 11.97
C PRO A 39 -23.67 9.91 11.02
N PRO A 40 -24.50 10.97 11.00
CA PRO A 40 -24.29 12.10 10.09
C PRO A 40 -22.97 12.84 10.33
N ASP A 41 -22.48 12.81 11.58
CA ASP A 41 -21.23 13.45 12.00
C ASP A 41 -19.96 12.67 11.55
N LEU A 42 -20.11 11.43 11.08
CA LEU A 42 -18.99 10.67 10.52
C LEU A 42 -18.69 11.20 9.10
N ASP A 43 -17.62 11.98 8.98
CA ASP A 43 -17.05 12.43 7.72
C ASP A 43 -15.59 11.97 7.63
N GLY A 44 -15.32 11.03 6.73
CA GLY A 44 -13.96 10.50 6.56
C GLY A 44 -13.81 9.57 5.38
N LEU A 45 -12.56 9.24 5.08
CA LEU A 45 -12.20 8.21 4.11
C LEU A 45 -11.46 7.13 4.89
N TYR A 46 -12.07 5.94 4.99
CA TYR A 46 -11.39 4.76 5.51
C TYR A 46 -10.61 4.13 4.37
N VAL A 47 -9.29 3.97 4.53
CA VAL A 47 -8.41 3.31 3.55
C VAL A 47 -7.64 2.18 4.22
N ARG A 48 -7.53 1.05 3.55
CA ARG A 48 -6.52 0.02 3.85
C ARG A 48 -5.74 -0.31 2.58
N THR A 49 -4.51 -0.77 2.77
CA THR A 49 -3.72 -1.43 1.73
C THR A 49 -3.49 -2.88 2.14
N GLY A 50 -3.11 -3.72 1.18
CA GLY A 50 -2.72 -5.10 1.42
C GLY A 50 -2.02 -5.70 0.21
N PRO A 51 -1.33 -6.84 0.41
CA PRO A 51 -0.70 -7.56 -0.68
C PRO A 51 -1.75 -8.22 -1.58
N ASN A 52 -1.66 -7.96 -2.87
CA ASN A 52 -2.50 -8.49 -3.92
C ASN A 52 -1.64 -8.65 -5.19
N PRO A 53 -1.09 -9.85 -5.47
CA PRO A 53 -0.18 -10.02 -6.60
C PRO A 53 -0.93 -9.82 -7.93
N ALA A 54 -0.60 -8.75 -8.65
CA ALA A 54 -1.25 -8.38 -9.90
C ALA A 54 -1.06 -9.46 -10.98
N SER A 55 0.06 -10.20 -10.91
CA SER A 55 0.38 -11.34 -11.78
C SER A 55 -0.47 -12.60 -11.49
N GLY A 56 -1.24 -12.60 -10.40
CA GLY A 56 -2.02 -13.76 -9.94
C GLY A 56 -1.24 -14.73 -9.06
N SER A 57 0.05 -14.48 -8.79
CA SER A 57 0.89 -15.35 -7.96
C SER A 57 1.95 -14.59 -7.19
N SER A 58 2.27 -15.06 -5.99
CA SER A 58 3.41 -14.61 -5.19
C SER A 58 4.05 -15.79 -4.45
N PRO A 59 5.36 -15.76 -4.19
CA PRO A 59 6.04 -16.82 -3.43
C PRO A 59 5.65 -16.83 -1.95
N HIS A 60 5.16 -15.71 -1.42
CA HIS A 60 4.68 -15.56 -0.05
C HIS A 60 3.59 -14.49 -0.01
N TRP A 61 2.68 -14.57 0.95
CA TRP A 61 1.56 -13.64 1.09
C TRP A 61 1.98 -12.17 1.24
N PHE A 62 3.16 -11.88 1.81
CA PHE A 62 3.69 -10.51 1.89
C PHE A 62 4.20 -9.93 0.56
N PHE A 63 4.50 -10.77 -0.43
CA PHE A 63 5.16 -10.33 -1.67
C PHE A 63 4.19 -10.09 -2.83
N GLY A 64 2.94 -9.75 -2.53
CA GLY A 64 2.00 -9.23 -3.53
C GLY A 64 2.18 -7.73 -3.75
N ASP A 65 1.70 -7.22 -4.89
CA ASP A 65 1.63 -5.78 -5.14
C ASP A 65 0.65 -5.09 -4.17
N GLY A 66 0.77 -3.78 -3.95
CA GLY A 66 -0.16 -3.07 -3.10
C GLY A 66 -1.48 -2.80 -3.80
N MET A 67 -2.59 -3.18 -3.17
CA MET A 67 -3.94 -2.74 -3.57
C MET A 67 -4.60 -1.97 -2.43
N LEU A 68 -5.01 -0.75 -2.74
CA LEU A 68 -5.78 0.10 -1.85
C LEU A 68 -7.25 -0.27 -1.93
N HIS A 69 -7.94 -0.20 -0.80
CA HIS A 69 -9.39 -0.24 -0.69
C HIS A 69 -9.85 0.95 0.14
N GLY A 70 -10.76 1.75 -0.39
CA GLY A 70 -11.29 2.95 0.24
C GLY A 70 -12.81 2.95 0.34
N ILE A 71 -13.34 3.42 1.46
CA ILE A 71 -14.77 3.70 1.66
C ILE A 71 -14.91 5.15 2.12
N ARG A 72 -15.60 5.95 1.32
CA ARG A 72 -15.88 7.35 1.62
C ARG A 72 -17.21 7.48 2.36
N ILE A 73 -17.18 8.12 3.52
CA ILE A 73 -18.36 8.37 4.34
C ILE A 73 -18.52 9.87 4.57
N ARG A 74 -19.74 10.39 4.39
CA ARG A 74 -20.12 11.77 4.70
C ARG A 74 -21.63 11.88 4.86
N GLY A 75 -22.07 12.65 5.85
CA GLY A 75 -23.49 13.06 5.97
C GLY A 75 -24.46 11.90 6.03
N GLY A 76 -24.10 10.82 6.73
CA GLY A 76 -24.93 9.63 6.89
C GLY A 76 -24.97 8.70 5.67
N LYS A 77 -24.05 8.87 4.70
CA LYS A 77 -23.95 8.04 3.49
C LYS A 77 -22.57 7.43 3.33
N ALA A 78 -22.53 6.20 2.82
CA ALA A 78 -21.34 5.64 2.20
C ALA A 78 -21.36 6.07 0.72
N GLU A 79 -20.62 7.13 0.40
CA GLU A 79 -20.66 7.78 -0.93
C GLU A 79 -20.09 6.87 -2.03
N TRP A 80 -18.99 6.16 -1.72
CA TRP A 80 -18.39 5.20 -2.65
C TRP A 80 -17.47 4.21 -1.95
N TYR A 81 -17.31 3.06 -2.60
CA TYR A 81 -16.21 2.11 -2.42
C TYR A 81 -15.33 2.14 -3.67
N ARG A 82 -14.01 2.10 -3.47
CA ARG A 82 -13.04 1.89 -4.54
C ARG A 82 -11.95 0.93 -4.13
N ASN A 83 -11.48 0.12 -5.07
CA ASN A 83 -10.16 -0.49 -4.98
C ASN A 83 -9.30 -0.10 -6.17
N GLN A 84 -8.00 0.06 -5.92
CA GLN A 84 -7.03 0.47 -6.92
C GLN A 84 -5.66 -0.08 -6.58
N PHE A 85 -4.98 -0.65 -7.57
CA PHE A 85 -3.57 -1.00 -7.42
C PHE A 85 -2.75 0.28 -7.26
N ILE A 86 -1.77 0.24 -6.35
CA ILE A 86 -0.73 1.24 -6.32
C ILE A 86 0.09 1.08 -7.60
N ASN A 87 0.27 2.17 -8.34
CA ASN A 87 0.98 2.14 -9.61
C ASN A 87 2.50 2.06 -9.36
N THR A 88 2.97 0.83 -9.18
CA THR A 88 4.38 0.49 -8.98
C THR A 88 4.94 -0.19 -10.24
N PRO A 89 6.27 -0.25 -10.43
CA PRO A 89 6.85 -0.95 -11.59
C PRO A 89 6.38 -2.41 -11.73
N SER A 90 6.28 -3.12 -10.61
CA SER A 90 5.85 -4.53 -10.56
C SER A 90 4.38 -4.68 -10.98
N ALA A 91 3.48 -3.90 -10.36
CA ALA A 91 2.05 -3.94 -10.66
C ALA A 91 1.75 -3.52 -12.09
N ALA A 92 2.40 -2.46 -12.58
CA ALA A 92 2.25 -1.99 -13.95
C ALA A 92 2.71 -3.05 -14.96
N SER A 93 3.88 -3.65 -14.74
CA SER A 93 4.40 -4.70 -15.63
C SER A 93 3.48 -5.92 -15.67
N ALA A 94 2.99 -6.38 -14.53
CA ALA A 94 2.07 -7.52 -14.45
C ALA A 94 0.73 -7.25 -15.16
N ARG A 95 0.32 -5.98 -15.23
CA ARG A 95 -0.91 -5.52 -15.91
C ARG A 95 -0.69 -5.09 -17.36
N GLY A 96 0.54 -5.20 -17.89
CA GLY A 96 0.87 -4.76 -19.25
C GLY A 96 0.79 -3.24 -19.45
N LEU A 97 0.97 -2.46 -18.38
CA LEU A 97 0.95 -1.00 -18.42
C LEU A 97 2.38 -0.44 -18.52
N PRO A 98 2.58 0.67 -19.26
CA PRO A 98 3.87 1.33 -19.31
C PRO A 98 4.23 1.93 -17.95
N TYR A 99 5.52 1.91 -17.62
CA TYR A 99 6.04 2.53 -16.40
C TYR A 99 7.45 3.08 -16.66
N GLU A 100 7.73 4.27 -16.16
CA GLU A 100 9.04 4.90 -16.32
C GLU A 100 10.09 4.21 -15.44
N ARG A 101 11.36 4.27 -15.84
CA ARG A 101 12.44 3.73 -15.01
C ARG A 101 12.58 4.57 -13.74
N VAL A 102 12.53 3.91 -12.59
CA VAL A 102 12.71 4.52 -11.27
C VAL A 102 13.98 4.01 -10.57
N PRO A 103 14.52 4.76 -9.60
CA PRO A 103 15.57 4.27 -8.70
C PRO A 103 15.15 3.01 -7.94
N GLU A 104 16.10 2.23 -7.43
CA GLU A 104 15.81 1.00 -6.69
C GLU A 104 14.88 1.25 -5.49
N LEU A 105 15.14 2.29 -4.68
CA LEU A 105 14.25 2.66 -3.57
C LEU A 105 12.84 3.09 -4.02
N GLY A 106 12.63 3.43 -5.30
CA GLY A 106 11.32 3.76 -5.86
C GLY A 106 10.51 2.55 -6.33
N ARG A 107 11.02 1.32 -6.17
CA ARG A 107 10.38 0.08 -6.67
C ARG A 107 9.46 -0.62 -5.67
N GLY A 108 9.20 -0.03 -4.50
CA GLY A 108 8.38 -0.62 -3.46
C GLY A 108 6.95 -0.96 -3.90
N THR A 109 6.26 -1.79 -3.13
CA THR A 109 4.88 -2.23 -3.44
C THR A 109 3.81 -1.38 -2.76
N GLY A 110 4.13 -0.69 -1.65
CA GLY A 110 3.17 0.09 -0.86
C GLY A 110 2.07 -0.75 -0.18
N ASN A 111 2.32 -2.04 0.01
CA ASN A 111 1.30 -3.03 0.35
C ASN A 111 1.07 -3.26 1.86
N THR A 112 1.84 -2.59 2.74
CA THR A 112 1.91 -2.94 4.16
C THR A 112 1.04 -2.04 5.03
N HIS A 113 1.09 -0.72 4.81
CA HIS A 113 0.34 0.24 5.60
C HIS A 113 -0.01 1.48 4.77
N VAL A 114 -1.05 2.22 5.18
CA VAL A 114 -1.45 3.48 4.57
C VAL A 114 -1.85 4.46 5.67
N LEU A 115 -1.42 5.72 5.57
CA LEU A 115 -1.75 6.76 6.54
C LEU A 115 -1.77 8.17 5.91
N PRO A 116 -2.55 9.11 6.45
CA PRO A 116 -2.53 10.50 6.02
C PRO A 116 -1.35 11.27 6.63
N HIS A 117 -0.69 12.09 5.81
CA HIS A 117 0.29 13.07 6.26
C HIS A 117 0.43 14.20 5.22
N ASN A 118 0.49 15.46 5.68
CA ASN A 118 0.61 16.65 4.82
C ASN A 118 -0.38 16.67 3.63
N GLY A 119 -1.67 16.44 3.91
CA GLY A 119 -2.74 16.52 2.90
C GLY A 119 -2.78 15.41 1.85
N THR A 120 -1.88 14.41 1.93
CA THR A 120 -1.88 13.22 1.07
C THR A 120 -1.94 11.95 1.90
N LEU A 121 -2.26 10.84 1.26
CA LEU A 121 -2.08 9.52 1.84
C LEU A 121 -0.70 8.99 1.43
N LEU A 122 0.00 8.34 2.35
CA LEU A 122 1.23 7.62 2.08
C LEU A 122 0.93 6.13 2.14
N ALA A 123 1.19 5.40 1.06
CA ALA A 123 1.20 3.94 1.05
C ALA A 123 2.63 3.44 1.23
N LEU A 124 2.85 2.57 2.21
CA LEU A 124 4.15 2.21 2.71
C LEU A 124 4.43 0.70 2.61
N GLU A 125 5.69 0.38 2.43
CA GLU A 125 6.30 -0.94 2.51
C GLU A 125 7.67 -0.76 3.20
N GLU A 126 8.21 -1.79 3.86
CA GLU A 126 9.35 -1.66 4.79
C GLU A 126 10.69 -1.27 4.13
N GLY A 127 10.92 -1.67 2.87
CA GLY A 127 12.21 -1.62 2.20
C GLY A 127 12.41 -0.47 1.21
N HIS A 128 11.41 0.36 0.97
CA HIS A 128 11.41 1.35 -0.12
C HIS A 128 10.90 2.73 0.31
N TRP A 129 10.86 3.66 -0.63
CA TRP A 129 10.17 4.93 -0.46
C TRP A 129 8.65 4.72 -0.47
N PRO A 130 7.90 5.52 0.32
CA PRO A 130 6.44 5.51 0.27
C PRO A 130 5.92 5.99 -1.09
N PHE A 131 4.67 5.66 -1.41
CA PHE A 131 3.93 6.23 -2.54
C PHE A 131 2.90 7.24 -2.05
N LYS A 132 2.84 8.42 -2.69
CA LYS A 132 1.76 9.39 -2.49
C LYS A 132 0.51 8.93 -3.20
N ILE A 133 -0.60 8.98 -2.47
CA ILE A 133 -1.93 8.60 -2.91
C ILE A 133 -2.89 9.77 -2.65
N ASP A 134 -3.76 10.06 -3.62
CA ASP A 134 -4.80 11.08 -3.46
C ASP A 134 -6.06 10.53 -2.75
N SER A 135 -7.05 11.40 -2.51
CA SER A 135 -8.32 11.00 -1.89
C SER A 135 -9.20 10.09 -2.76
N ASN A 136 -8.87 9.92 -4.04
CA ASN A 136 -9.54 9.03 -4.98
C ASN A 136 -8.79 7.70 -5.18
N LEU A 137 -7.75 7.45 -4.37
CA LEU A 137 -6.85 6.29 -4.43
C LEU A 137 -5.92 6.25 -5.65
N GLN A 138 -5.78 7.37 -6.37
CA GLN A 138 -4.82 7.48 -7.47
C GLN A 138 -3.39 7.58 -6.93
N THR A 139 -2.47 6.87 -7.58
CA THR A 139 -1.04 6.98 -7.27
C THR A 139 -0.46 8.23 -7.92
N LEU A 140 0.09 9.13 -7.11
CA LEU A 140 0.75 10.36 -7.56
C LEU A 140 2.25 10.14 -7.88
N GLY A 141 2.83 9.07 -7.34
CA GLY A 141 4.25 8.70 -7.51
C GLY A 141 4.88 8.29 -6.17
N TYR A 142 6.14 7.83 -6.22
CA TYR A 142 6.91 7.66 -4.98
C TYR A 142 7.22 9.02 -4.35
N GLU A 143 7.54 9.03 -3.05
CA GLU A 143 7.88 10.22 -2.28
C GLU A 143 9.23 10.04 -1.60
N ASN A 144 10.21 10.77 -2.10
CA ASN A 144 11.57 10.81 -1.56
C ASN A 144 11.93 12.20 -1.01
N TYR A 145 10.93 13.06 -0.79
CA TYR A 145 11.05 14.38 -0.18
C TYR A 145 12.05 15.27 -0.93
N ASP A 146 11.82 15.45 -2.23
CA ASP A 146 12.69 16.20 -3.15
C ASP A 146 14.15 15.71 -3.13
N GLY A 147 14.32 14.39 -2.99
CA GLY A 147 15.63 13.73 -2.92
C GLY A 147 16.30 13.76 -1.54
N ALA A 148 15.67 14.36 -0.52
CA ALA A 148 16.22 14.40 0.83
C ALA A 148 16.19 13.04 1.54
N LEU A 149 15.25 12.14 1.20
CA LEU A 149 15.20 10.79 1.73
C LEU A 149 16.06 9.85 0.89
N THR A 150 17.22 9.48 1.41
CA THR A 150 18.22 8.65 0.71
C THR A 150 18.24 7.18 1.14
N CYS A 151 17.38 6.79 2.08
CA CYS A 151 17.23 5.41 2.58
C CYS A 151 15.77 4.96 2.48
N SER A 152 15.50 3.69 2.80
CA SER A 152 14.12 3.20 2.91
C SER A 152 13.38 3.85 4.08
N MET A 153 12.06 3.68 4.14
CA MET A 153 11.27 4.14 5.28
C MET A 153 10.40 3.00 5.81
N THR A 154 10.32 2.87 7.14
CA THR A 154 9.43 1.91 7.79
C THR A 154 7.99 2.04 7.30
N ALA A 155 7.28 0.92 7.22
CA ALA A 155 5.83 0.93 7.00
C ALA A 155 5.03 1.45 8.21
N HIS A 156 5.65 1.58 9.39
CA HIS A 156 4.95 1.89 10.64
C HIS A 156 5.35 3.23 11.30
N PRO A 157 5.40 4.35 10.55
CA PRO A 157 5.70 5.63 11.15
C PRO A 157 4.53 6.10 12.03
N LYS A 158 4.78 7.12 12.84
CA LYS A 158 3.79 7.71 13.75
C LYS A 158 3.68 9.20 13.52
N VAL A 159 2.46 9.70 13.38
CA VAL A 159 2.21 11.16 13.37
C VAL A 159 2.18 11.65 14.81
N CYS A 160 3.03 12.60 15.15
CA CYS A 160 3.02 13.24 16.46
C CYS A 160 1.74 14.09 16.61
N PRO A 161 0.88 13.86 17.62
CA PRO A 161 -0.37 14.61 17.75
C PRO A 161 -0.15 16.07 18.18
N VAL A 162 1.03 16.42 18.69
CA VAL A 162 1.36 17.77 19.15
C VAL A 162 1.95 18.61 18.02
N THR A 163 2.90 18.06 17.26
CA THR A 163 3.62 18.80 16.22
C THR A 163 3.09 18.56 14.82
N GLY A 164 2.35 17.47 14.60
CA GLY A 164 1.95 16.99 13.27
C GLY A 164 3.07 16.30 12.50
N ASP A 165 4.29 16.21 13.06
CA ASP A 165 5.42 15.59 12.38
C ASP A 165 5.25 14.08 12.24
N LEU A 166 5.67 13.53 11.09
CA LEU A 166 5.78 12.10 10.87
C LEU A 166 7.13 11.60 11.37
N LEU A 167 7.10 10.71 12.35
CA LEU A 167 8.26 10.07 12.96
C LEU A 167 8.43 8.68 12.37
N ALA A 168 9.57 8.43 11.72
CA ALA A 168 9.86 7.21 10.99
C ALA A 168 11.31 6.74 11.27
N PHE A 169 11.67 5.60 10.71
CA PHE A 169 13.03 5.09 10.73
C PHE A 169 13.29 4.19 9.52
N SER A 170 14.56 3.95 9.23
CA SER A 170 15.04 2.94 8.28
C SER A 170 15.95 1.95 9.02
N TYR A 171 15.86 0.67 8.69
CA TYR A 171 16.78 -0.38 9.18
C TYR A 171 17.31 -1.27 8.06
N PHE A 172 17.06 -0.92 6.80
CA PHE A 172 17.60 -1.62 5.62
C PHE A 172 18.94 -1.03 5.19
N SER A 173 19.82 -0.75 6.16
CA SER A 173 21.21 -0.41 5.89
C SER A 173 22.10 -1.60 6.27
N PHE A 174 22.79 -2.17 5.29
CA PHE A 174 23.70 -3.30 5.50
C PHE A 174 25.11 -2.85 5.95
N GLU A 175 25.33 -1.54 6.06
CA GLU A 175 26.55 -0.93 6.56
C GLU A 175 26.22 0.11 7.67
N PRO A 176 27.16 0.41 8.59
CA PRO A 176 26.96 1.47 9.57
C PRO A 176 26.71 2.85 8.91
N PRO A 177 25.78 3.66 9.43
CA PRO A 177 24.86 3.36 10.53
C PRO A 177 23.72 2.41 10.10
N TYR A 178 23.46 1.37 10.89
CA TYR A 178 22.45 0.34 10.57
C TYR A 178 21.00 0.81 10.68
N VAL A 179 20.75 1.89 11.42
CA VAL A 179 19.42 2.47 11.63
C VAL A 179 19.48 3.97 11.43
N HIS A 180 18.53 4.50 10.66
CA HIS A 180 18.34 5.94 10.49
C HIS A 180 17.04 6.36 11.15
N TYR A 181 17.08 7.36 12.03
CA TYR A 181 15.87 8.05 12.46
C TYR A 181 15.48 9.09 11.42
N ILE A 182 14.20 9.14 11.07
CA ILE A 182 13.66 10.03 10.03
C ILE A 182 12.54 10.85 10.66
N ARG A 183 12.56 12.16 10.44
CA ARG A 183 11.51 13.07 10.88
C ARG A 183 11.09 13.92 9.69
N ILE A 184 9.81 13.84 9.33
CA ILE A 184 9.21 14.71 8.32
C ILE A 184 8.29 15.69 9.04
N GLY A 185 8.43 16.97 8.73
CA GLY A 185 7.60 18.02 9.28
C GLY A 185 6.13 17.89 8.89
N ALA A 186 5.23 18.47 9.68
CA ALA A 186 3.82 18.62 9.30
C ALA A 186 3.63 19.34 7.96
N ASP A 187 4.61 20.12 7.51
CA ASP A 187 4.69 20.80 6.21
C ASP A 187 5.19 19.89 5.06
N GLY A 188 5.48 18.62 5.36
CA GLY A 188 5.97 17.63 4.41
C GLY A 188 7.46 17.69 4.11
N LYS A 189 8.26 18.49 4.83
CA LYS A 189 9.71 18.58 4.58
C LYS A 189 10.48 17.64 5.50
N LEU A 190 11.45 16.92 4.96
CA LEU A 190 12.39 16.13 5.76
C LEU A 190 13.27 17.08 6.60
N LYS A 191 13.41 16.79 7.91
CA LYS A 191 14.10 17.63 8.90
C LYS A 191 15.46 17.08 9.29
#